data_AF-A0A5E4QTJ4-F1
#
_entry.id   AF-A0A5E4QTJ4-F1
#
_cell.length_a   1.000
_cell.length_b   1.000
_cell.length_c   1.000
_cell.angle_alpha   90.00
_cell.angle_beta   90.00
_cell.angle_gamma   90.00
#
_symmetry.space_group_name_H-M   'P 1'
#
loop_
_entity.id
_entity.type
_entity.pdbx_description
1 polymer ?
#
loop_
_entity_poly.entity_id
_entity_poly.type
_entity_poly.pdbx_seq_one_letter_code
_entity_poly.pdbx_strand_id
1 'polypeptide(L)'
;MSFVKHFVRRVVAPVVSVTKKSNFSTTAAAFVPRVQKPAPDFAATAVVNGEFNQLKLADFSGKYVVLVFYPLDFTFVCPTELIAYSERAKDFASIDCQLIIRKKCHRIMMNGILRHMSVNDLPVGRSVEETLRLCVLLIGIQKQTQIQSNQAHRRVKNTSRKLINYNDLVYTA
;
A
#
# COMPACT_ATOMS: atom_id res chain seq x y z
N MET A 1 13.20 32.78 68.63
CA MET A 1 13.47 31.63 69.53
C MET A 1 12.21 30.76 69.51
N SER A 2 12.16 29.47 69.22
CA SER A 2 13.10 28.37 69.45
C SER A 2 12.90 27.27 68.41
N PHE A 3 14.01 26.70 67.96
CA PHE A 3 14.15 25.39 67.32
C PHE A 3 13.45 24.28 68.14
N VAL A 4 12.95 23.23 67.48
CA VAL A 4 13.46 21.84 67.60
C VAL A 4 13.04 20.99 66.38
N LYS A 5 14.02 20.35 65.74
CA LYS A 5 13.92 19.37 64.66
C LYS A 5 13.45 18.00 65.19
N HIS A 6 12.59 17.31 64.47
CA HIS A 6 12.40 15.84 64.43
C HIS A 6 11.78 15.54 63.07
N PHE A 7 12.02 14.45 62.34
CA PHE A 7 12.99 13.37 62.36
C PHE A 7 12.68 12.65 61.03
N VAL A 8 13.73 12.34 60.28
CA VAL A 8 13.68 11.69 58.97
C VAL A 8 12.95 10.36 59.03
N ARG A 9 11.93 10.14 58.19
CA ARG A 9 11.67 8.82 57.57
C ARG A 9 11.19 8.99 56.13
N ARG A 10 12.13 8.72 55.22
CA ARG A 10 11.85 8.21 53.87
C ARG A 10 10.86 7.06 53.97
N VAL A 11 9.68 7.22 53.39
CA VAL A 11 8.86 6.07 52.98
C VAL A 11 8.94 6.03 51.46
N VAL A 12 9.80 5.15 50.98
CA VAL A 12 9.87 4.74 49.58
C VAL A 12 8.52 4.10 49.26
N ALA A 13 7.66 4.82 48.54
CA ALA A 13 6.45 4.23 47.98
C ALA A 13 6.87 3.21 46.91
N PRO A 14 6.27 2.01 46.86
CA PRO A 14 6.55 1.07 45.79
C PRO A 14 6.10 1.68 44.47
N VAL A 15 6.99 1.70 43.49
CA VAL A 15 6.68 2.01 42.10
C VAL A 15 5.62 1.02 41.65
N VAL A 16 4.36 1.46 41.64
CA VAL A 16 3.27 0.73 41.00
C VAL A 16 3.57 0.78 39.51
N SER A 17 4.08 -0.34 39.00
CA SER A 17 4.23 -0.57 37.57
C SER A 17 2.88 -0.34 36.92
N VAL A 18 2.76 0.74 36.15
CA VAL A 18 1.63 0.97 35.25
C VAL A 18 1.67 -0.15 34.23
N THR A 19 0.95 -1.23 34.50
CA THR A 19 0.67 -2.25 33.50
C THR A 19 -0.10 -1.55 32.39
N LYS A 20 0.58 -1.32 31.27
CA LYS A 20 -0.02 -0.84 30.03
C LYS A 20 -1.18 -1.79 29.75
N LYS A 21 -2.42 -1.35 29.97
CA LYS A 21 -3.60 -2.09 29.53
C LYS A 21 -3.47 -2.18 28.02
N SER A 22 -2.92 -3.29 27.53
CA SER A 22 -3.12 -3.68 26.15
C SER A 22 -4.61 -3.93 26.05
N ASN A 23 -5.35 -2.95 25.55
CA ASN A 23 -6.71 -3.16 25.11
C ASN A 23 -6.62 -4.22 24.01
N PHE A 24 -6.77 -5.48 24.41
CA PHE A 24 -6.85 -6.61 23.51
C PHE A 24 -8.24 -6.50 22.88
N SER A 25 -8.31 -5.70 21.82
CA SER A 25 -9.52 -5.50 21.03
C SER A 25 -9.81 -6.82 20.32
N THR A 26 -10.72 -7.62 20.87
CA THR A 26 -11.23 -8.85 20.25
C THR A 26 -12.13 -8.61 19.04
N THR A 27 -12.30 -7.35 18.61
CA THR A 27 -12.67 -7.06 17.23
C THR A 27 -11.46 -7.27 16.33
N ALA A 28 -11.12 -8.53 16.08
CA ALA A 28 -10.52 -8.90 14.81
C ALA A 28 -11.58 -8.60 13.74
N ALA A 29 -11.74 -7.31 13.39
CA ALA A 29 -12.43 -6.92 12.18
C ALA A 29 -11.74 -7.73 11.09
N ALA A 30 -12.45 -8.72 10.54
CA ALA A 30 -11.95 -9.50 9.42
C ALA A 30 -11.41 -8.47 8.42
N PHE A 31 -10.10 -8.44 8.22
CA PHE A 31 -9.46 -7.43 7.39
C PHE A 31 -9.82 -7.77 5.96
N VAL A 32 -11.03 -7.37 5.56
CA VAL A 32 -11.56 -7.57 4.22
C VAL A 32 -10.94 -6.48 3.36
N PRO A 33 -10.38 -6.86 2.21
CA PRO A 33 -9.61 -5.97 1.38
C PRO A 33 -10.64 -5.05 0.70
N ARG A 34 -10.56 -3.75 0.93
CA ARG A 34 -11.51 -2.81 0.35
C ARG A 34 -10.82 -1.97 -0.69
N VAL A 35 -11.45 -1.83 -1.85
CA VAL A 35 -10.96 -0.92 -2.89
C VAL A 35 -10.84 0.49 -2.29
N GLN A 36 -9.79 1.20 -2.69
CA GLN A 36 -9.36 2.50 -2.15
C GLN A 36 -8.88 2.51 -0.69
N LYS A 37 -8.78 1.36 -0.02
CA LYS A 37 -8.15 1.24 1.30
C LYS A 37 -6.73 0.71 1.19
N PRO A 38 -5.88 0.96 2.21
CA PRO A 38 -4.53 0.43 2.18
C PRO A 38 -4.55 -1.08 2.05
N ALA A 39 -3.65 -1.60 1.24
CA ALA A 39 -3.56 -3.02 1.01
C ALA A 39 -3.03 -3.72 2.29
N PRO A 40 -3.55 -4.90 2.67
CA PRO A 40 -3.06 -5.63 3.83
C PRO A 40 -1.56 -5.91 3.69
N ASP A 41 -0.79 -5.70 4.74
CA ASP A 41 0.62 -6.10 4.72
C ASP A 41 0.75 -7.62 4.63
N PHE A 42 1.79 -8.10 3.95
CA PHE A 42 2.13 -9.52 3.89
C PHE A 42 3.64 -9.73 3.90
N ALA A 43 4.03 -10.83 4.54
CA ALA A 43 5.37 -11.40 4.46
C ALA A 43 5.24 -12.86 4.02
N ALA A 44 6.05 -13.28 3.05
CA ALA A 44 5.97 -14.61 2.46
C ALA A 44 7.31 -15.08 1.93
N THR A 45 7.58 -16.37 2.06
CA THR A 45 8.66 -17.01 1.31
C THR A 45 8.19 -17.26 -0.12
N ALA A 46 8.94 -16.77 -1.11
CA ALA A 46 8.66 -16.93 -2.52
C ALA A 46 9.88 -17.52 -3.24
N VAL A 47 9.62 -18.16 -4.38
CA VAL A 47 10.67 -18.67 -5.27
C VAL A 47 10.89 -17.64 -6.37
N VAL A 48 12.09 -17.07 -6.44
CA VAL A 48 12.51 -16.12 -7.47
C VAL A 48 13.74 -16.70 -8.16
N ASN A 49 13.65 -16.95 -9.48
CA ASN A 49 14.74 -17.56 -10.26
C ASN A 49 15.27 -18.90 -9.71
N GLY A 50 14.41 -19.68 -9.04
CA GLY A 50 14.78 -20.97 -8.44
C GLY A 50 15.29 -20.88 -7.01
N GLU A 51 15.47 -19.68 -6.44
CA GLU A 51 15.92 -19.48 -5.06
C GLU A 51 14.79 -19.03 -4.14
N PHE A 52 14.84 -19.47 -2.88
CA PHE A 52 13.87 -19.09 -1.86
C PHE A 52 14.26 -17.75 -1.23
N ASN A 53 13.43 -16.74 -1.46
CA ASN A 53 13.62 -15.39 -0.92
C ASN A 53 12.43 -14.99 -0.04
N GLN A 54 12.68 -14.20 0.99
CA GLN A 54 11.61 -13.58 1.78
C GLN A 54 11.15 -12.31 1.07
N LEU A 55 9.89 -12.27 0.67
CA LEU A 55 9.23 -11.11 0.09
C LEU A 55 8.34 -10.43 1.13
N LYS A 56 8.45 -9.11 1.22
CA LYS A 56 7.54 -8.24 1.96
C LYS A 56 6.88 -7.27 1.00
N LEU A 57 5.66 -6.83 1.30
CA LEU A 57 4.98 -5.82 0.49
C LEU A 57 5.78 -4.50 0.41
N ALA A 58 6.54 -4.18 1.45
CA ALA A 58 7.39 -3.00 1.53
C ALA A 58 8.45 -2.92 0.41
N ASP A 59 8.95 -4.07 -0.06
CA ASP A 59 9.98 -4.16 -1.10
C ASP A 59 9.47 -3.66 -2.46
N PHE A 60 8.14 -3.61 -2.63
CA PHE A 60 7.48 -3.19 -3.87
C PHE A 60 6.92 -1.75 -3.79
N SER A 61 7.39 -0.96 -2.84
CA SER A 61 7.00 0.46 -2.75
C SER A 61 7.35 1.21 -4.05
N GLY A 62 6.41 2.04 -4.53
CA GLY A 62 6.57 2.80 -5.78
C GLY A 62 6.33 2.01 -7.07
N LYS A 63 6.29 0.67 -7.04
CA LYS A 63 5.95 -0.16 -8.20
C LYS A 63 4.51 -0.64 -8.15
N TYR A 64 3.93 -0.87 -9.32
CA TYR A 64 2.66 -1.57 -9.38
C TYR A 64 2.82 -3.03 -9.04
N VAL A 65 1.85 -3.63 -8.36
CA VAL A 65 1.92 -5.05 -7.98
C VAL A 65 0.65 -5.73 -8.43
N VAL A 66 0.73 -6.76 -9.27
CA VAL A 66 -0.41 -7.65 -9.52
C VAL A 66 -0.24 -8.86 -8.63
N LEU A 67 -1.10 -8.98 -7.62
CA LEU A 67 -1.14 -10.16 -6.75
C LEU A 67 -2.19 -11.17 -7.24
N VAL A 68 -1.74 -12.26 -7.84
CA VAL A 68 -2.61 -13.32 -8.38
C VAL A 68 -2.68 -14.45 -7.36
N PHE A 69 -3.88 -14.73 -6.88
CA PHE A 69 -4.14 -15.88 -6.03
C PHE A 69 -4.75 -17.03 -6.84
N TYR A 70 -4.31 -18.25 -6.56
CA TYR A 70 -4.89 -19.47 -7.12
C TYR A 70 -5.08 -20.52 -6.01
N PRO A 71 -6.06 -21.43 -6.17
CA PRO A 71 -6.50 -22.29 -5.07
C PRO A 71 -5.48 -23.36 -4.70
N LEU A 72 -5.00 -24.12 -5.69
CA LEU A 72 -4.13 -25.27 -5.49
C LEU A 72 -3.35 -25.59 -6.76
N ASP A 73 -2.11 -26.06 -6.59
CA ASP A 73 -1.32 -26.65 -7.66
C ASP A 73 -1.95 -27.95 -8.17
N PHE A 74 -1.63 -28.31 -9.41
CA PHE A 74 -2.07 -29.58 -10.00
C PHE A 74 -3.60 -29.70 -10.17
N THR A 75 -4.26 -28.56 -10.42
CA THR A 75 -5.66 -28.51 -10.90
C THR A 75 -5.69 -28.25 -12.41
N PHE A 76 -6.88 -28.24 -13.05
CA PHE A 76 -7.00 -28.08 -14.51
C PHE A 76 -6.82 -26.65 -15.01
N VAL A 77 -7.24 -25.65 -14.22
CA VAL A 77 -7.26 -24.22 -14.62
C VAL A 77 -5.98 -23.50 -14.18
N CYS A 78 -5.46 -23.84 -13.01
CA CYS A 78 -4.27 -23.19 -12.45
C CYS A 78 -3.02 -23.25 -13.36
N PRO A 79 -2.59 -24.41 -13.91
CA PRO A 79 -1.34 -24.47 -14.66
C PRO A 79 -1.40 -23.63 -15.93
N THR A 80 -2.56 -23.58 -16.61
CA THR A 80 -2.73 -22.76 -17.82
C THR A 80 -2.70 -21.27 -17.48
N GLU A 81 -3.31 -20.85 -16.36
CA GLU A 81 -3.21 -19.46 -15.88
C GLU A 81 -1.76 -19.06 -15.57
N LEU A 82 -1.04 -19.88 -14.80
CA LEU A 82 0.33 -19.56 -14.36
C LEU A 82 1.30 -19.44 -15.54
N ILE A 83 1.16 -20.30 -16.54
CA ILE A 83 1.98 -20.25 -17.76
C ILE A 83 1.68 -18.95 -18.54
N ALA A 84 0.40 -18.62 -18.74
CA ALA A 84 0.01 -17.40 -19.47
C ALA A 84 0.55 -16.12 -18.80
N TYR A 85 0.53 -16.08 -17.48
CA TYR A 85 1.13 -14.98 -16.71
C TYR A 85 2.67 -14.94 -16.82
N SER A 86 3.33 -16.11 -16.83
CA SER A 86 4.78 -16.21 -16.95
C SER A 86 5.28 -15.75 -18.32
N GLU A 87 4.59 -16.14 -19.40
CA GLU A 87 4.94 -15.73 -20.77
C GLU A 87 4.90 -14.21 -20.95
N ARG A 88 3.94 -13.55 -20.28
CA ARG A 88 3.74 -12.10 -20.31
C ARG A 88 4.38 -11.34 -19.16
N ALA A 89 5.22 -11.98 -18.35
CA ALA A 89 5.90 -11.32 -17.23
C ALA A 89 6.73 -10.10 -17.69
N LYS A 90 7.28 -10.15 -18.90
CA LYS A 90 8.03 -9.04 -19.53
C LYS A 90 7.14 -7.82 -19.78
N ASP A 91 5.89 -8.03 -20.17
CA ASP A 91 4.94 -6.94 -20.44
C ASP A 91 4.62 -6.19 -19.15
N PHE A 92 4.39 -6.90 -18.05
CA PHE A 92 4.21 -6.30 -16.73
C PHE A 92 5.45 -5.51 -16.29
N ALA A 93 6.65 -6.06 -16.49
CA ALA A 93 7.89 -5.37 -16.16
C ALA A 93 8.07 -4.06 -16.95
N SER A 94 7.64 -4.02 -18.23
CA SER A 94 7.74 -2.82 -19.08
C SER A 94 6.87 -1.65 -18.61
N ILE A 95 5.82 -1.92 -17.84
CA ILE A 95 4.89 -0.92 -17.30
C ILE A 95 5.15 -0.61 -15.82
N ASP A 96 6.35 -0.91 -15.31
CA ASP A 96 6.72 -0.77 -13.88
C ASP A 96 5.78 -1.54 -12.94
N CYS A 97 5.30 -2.70 -13.40
CA CYS A 97 4.42 -3.58 -12.66
C CYS A 97 5.09 -4.92 -12.35
N GLN A 98 5.11 -5.28 -11.07
CA GLN A 98 5.57 -6.55 -10.58
C GLN A 98 4.41 -7.54 -10.48
N LEU A 99 4.57 -8.70 -11.09
CA LEU A 99 3.65 -9.82 -10.93
C LEU A 99 4.09 -10.68 -9.73
N ILE A 100 3.16 -11.01 -8.85
CA ILE A 100 3.33 -11.92 -7.72
C ILE A 100 2.21 -12.95 -7.77
N ILE A 101 2.56 -14.23 -7.82
CA ILE A 101 1.60 -15.32 -7.84
C ILE A 101 1.72 -16.11 -6.54
N ARG A 102 0.60 -16.31 -5.82
CA ARG A 102 0.57 -16.97 -4.52
C ARG A 102 -0.51 -18.04 -4.45
N LYS A 103 -0.12 -19.20 -3.90
CA LYS A 103 -1.04 -20.28 -3.50
C LYS A 103 -1.86 -19.82 -2.30
N LYS A 104 -3.18 -20.05 -2.34
CA LYS A 104 -4.14 -19.84 -1.23
C LYS A 104 -4.61 -18.38 -1.01
N CYS A 105 -5.93 -18.19 -1.14
CA CYS A 105 -6.83 -17.08 -0.76
C CYS A 105 -6.81 -15.76 -1.56
N HIS A 106 -7.86 -15.59 -2.39
CA HIS A 106 -8.25 -14.43 -3.22
C HIS A 106 -8.00 -13.03 -2.64
N ARG A 107 -7.11 -12.25 -3.28
CA ARG A 107 -6.98 -10.78 -3.15
C ARG A 107 -5.99 -10.18 -4.16
N ILE A 108 -6.45 -9.47 -5.19
CA ILE A 108 -5.52 -8.65 -5.98
C ILE A 108 -5.10 -7.43 -5.11
N MET A 109 -3.83 -7.02 -5.12
CA MET A 109 -3.29 -5.92 -4.29
C MET A 109 -2.30 -5.09 -5.07
N MET A 110 -2.36 -3.75 -4.94
CA MET A 110 -1.48 -2.79 -5.61
C MET A 110 -0.91 -1.78 -4.59
N ASN A 111 0.39 -1.44 -4.69
CA ASN A 111 1.08 -0.21 -4.21
C ASN A 111 0.69 0.35 -2.84
N GLY A 112 0.36 -0.52 -1.88
CA GLY A 112 -0.13 -0.07 -0.58
C GLY A 112 -1.55 0.54 -0.60
N ILE A 113 -2.24 0.66 -1.74
CA ILE A 113 -3.67 0.98 -1.85
C ILE A 113 -4.32 0.07 -2.89
N LEU A 114 -5.36 -0.65 -2.48
CA LEU A 114 -6.10 -1.53 -3.38
C LEU A 114 -6.87 -0.73 -4.44
N ARG A 115 -6.50 -0.84 -5.72
CA ARG A 115 -7.15 -0.10 -6.83
C ARG A 115 -8.24 -0.89 -7.54
N HIS A 116 -8.07 -2.19 -7.66
CA HIS A 116 -9.00 -3.09 -8.32
C HIS A 116 -8.92 -4.48 -7.70
N MET A 117 -10.06 -5.17 -7.62
CA MET A 117 -10.15 -6.54 -7.16
C MET A 117 -11.12 -7.27 -8.07
N SER A 118 -10.68 -8.40 -8.62
CA SER A 118 -11.51 -9.34 -9.35
C SER A 118 -11.44 -10.70 -8.66
N VAL A 119 -12.58 -11.36 -8.58
CA VAL A 119 -12.76 -12.67 -7.94
C VAL A 119 -13.52 -13.54 -8.94
N ASN A 120 -12.86 -14.59 -9.42
CA ASN A 120 -13.46 -15.58 -10.29
C ASN A 120 -13.76 -16.86 -9.50
N ASP A 121 -14.79 -17.56 -9.93
CA ASP A 121 -15.09 -18.91 -9.47
C ASP A 121 -14.02 -19.90 -9.93
N LEU A 122 -13.91 -21.02 -9.22
CA LEU A 122 -12.87 -22.02 -9.42
C LEU A 122 -12.71 -22.57 -10.87
N PRO A 123 -13.79 -22.81 -11.64
CA PRO A 123 -13.65 -23.36 -12.99
C PRO A 123 -13.38 -22.29 -14.06
N VAL A 124 -13.46 -21.00 -13.71
CA VAL A 124 -13.34 -19.89 -14.67
C VAL A 124 -11.98 -19.25 -14.57
N GLY A 125 -11.13 -19.50 -15.57
CA GLY A 125 -9.83 -18.87 -15.69
C GLY A 125 -9.94 -17.35 -15.90
N ARG A 126 -8.92 -16.62 -15.45
CA ARG A 126 -8.77 -15.17 -15.64
C ARG A 126 -8.04 -14.87 -16.94
N SER A 127 -8.41 -13.75 -17.56
CA SER A 127 -7.70 -13.21 -18.71
C SER A 127 -6.50 -12.37 -18.29
N VAL A 128 -5.30 -12.75 -18.75
CA VAL A 128 -4.06 -11.98 -18.56
C VAL A 128 -4.13 -10.66 -19.32
N GLU A 129 -4.74 -10.65 -20.51
CA GLU A 129 -4.89 -9.46 -21.36
C GLU A 129 -5.67 -8.35 -20.64
N GLU A 130 -6.78 -8.74 -19.99
CA GLU A 130 -7.60 -7.78 -19.26
C GLU A 130 -6.86 -7.24 -18.03
N THR A 131 -6.07 -8.09 -17.38
CA THR A 131 -5.23 -7.67 -16.24
C THR A 131 -4.19 -6.65 -16.69
N LEU A 132 -3.51 -6.86 -17.83
CA LEU A 132 -2.60 -5.89 -18.42
C LEU A 132 -3.32 -4.59 -18.79
N ARG A 133 -4.47 -4.68 -19.46
CA ARG A 133 -5.27 -3.51 -19.86
C ARG A 133 -5.66 -2.66 -18.64
N LEU A 134 -6.11 -3.30 -17.56
CA LEU A 134 -6.44 -2.61 -16.31
C LEU A 134 -5.22 -1.96 -15.66
N CYS A 135 -4.06 -2.64 -15.66
CA CYS A 135 -2.83 -2.06 -15.14
C CYS A 135 -2.43 -0.80 -15.92
N VAL A 136 -2.37 -0.89 -17.25
CA VAL A 136 -2.06 0.24 -18.14
C VAL A 136 -3.01 1.41 -17.90
N LEU A 137 -4.31 1.14 -17.84
CA LEU A 137 -5.34 2.15 -17.59
C LEU A 137 -5.14 2.83 -16.23
N LEU A 138 -4.97 2.06 -15.15
CA LEU A 138 -4.82 2.59 -13.79
C LEU A 138 -3.54 3.43 -13.64
N ILE A 139 -2.44 2.97 -14.24
CA ILE A 139 -1.16 3.69 -14.26
C ILE A 139 -1.32 5.00 -15.04
N GLY A 140 -1.96 4.95 -16.22
CA GLY A 140 -2.24 6.12 -17.04
C GLY A 140 -3.07 7.17 -16.32
N ILE A 141 -4.18 6.75 -15.68
CA ILE A 141 -5.04 7.63 -14.87
C ILE A 141 -4.22 8.28 -13.74
N GLN A 142 -3.38 7.51 -13.04
CA GLN A 142 -2.55 8.07 -11.97
C GLN A 142 -1.56 9.11 -12.49
N LYS A 143 -0.85 8.83 -13.60
CA LYS A 143 0.08 9.78 -14.22
C LYS A 143 -0.64 11.07 -14.62
N GLN A 144 -1.82 10.98 -15.21
CA GLN A 144 -2.60 12.16 -15.61
C GLN A 144 -3.09 12.99 -14.42
N THR A 145 -3.53 12.33 -13.35
CA THR A 145 -3.93 12.99 -12.09
C THR A 145 -2.75 13.75 -11.46
N GLN A 146 -1.54 13.18 -11.51
CA GLN A 146 -0.31 13.82 -11.04
C GLN A 146 0.07 15.04 -11.90
N ILE A 147 -0.09 14.96 -13.23
CA ILE A 147 0.17 16.09 -14.13
C ILE A 147 -0.79 17.24 -13.83
N GLN A 148 -2.09 16.97 -13.69
CA GLN A 148 -3.08 18.00 -13.42
C GLN A 148 -2.89 18.68 -12.06
N SER A 149 -2.61 17.90 -11.02
CA SER A 149 -2.33 18.46 -9.68
C SER A 149 -1.07 19.33 -9.68
N ASN A 150 0.01 18.89 -10.35
CA ASN A 150 1.24 19.67 -10.50
C ASN A 150 1.01 20.96 -11.30
N GLN A 151 0.22 20.90 -12.38
CA GLN A 151 -0.16 22.08 -13.16
C GLN A 151 -1.01 23.06 -12.35
N ALA A 152 -1.99 22.55 -11.59
CA ALA A 152 -2.82 23.37 -10.71
C ALA A 152 -1.97 24.07 -9.63
N HIS A 153 -1.05 23.35 -8.98
CA HIS A 153 -0.14 23.94 -8.00
C HIS A 153 0.76 25.02 -8.62
N ARG A 154 1.29 24.79 -9.83
CA ARG A 154 2.08 25.81 -10.55
C ARG A 154 1.25 27.04 -10.89
N ARG A 155 -0.01 26.87 -11.33
CA ARG A 155 -0.93 28.00 -11.58
C ARG A 155 -1.15 28.83 -10.33
N VAL A 156 -1.45 28.20 -9.19
CA VAL A 156 -1.64 28.92 -7.90
C VAL A 156 -0.40 29.71 -7.52
N LYS A 157 0.80 29.09 -7.55
CA LYS A 157 2.07 29.78 -7.24
C LYS A 157 2.33 30.98 -8.15
N ASN A 158 2.03 30.85 -9.46
CA ASN A 158 2.22 31.94 -10.42
C ASN A 158 1.21 33.07 -10.20
N THR A 159 -0.05 32.76 -9.88
CA THR A 159 -1.06 33.77 -9.53
C THR A 159 -0.68 34.52 -8.26
N SER A 160 -0.24 33.82 -7.20
CA SER A 160 0.20 34.46 -5.96
C SER A 160 1.42 35.37 -6.16
N ARG A 161 2.43 34.94 -6.95
CA ARG A 161 3.56 35.83 -7.32
C ARG A 161 3.11 37.05 -8.10
N LYS A 162 2.15 36.89 -9.01
CA LYS A 162 1.62 38.00 -9.80
C LYS A 162 0.89 39.00 -8.89
N LEU A 163 0.10 38.53 -7.92
CA LEU A 163 -0.60 39.37 -6.95
C LEU A 163 0.33 40.12 -6.00
N ILE A 164 1.43 39.52 -5.54
CA ILE A 164 2.42 40.22 -4.70
C ILE A 164 3.06 41.40 -5.46
N ASN A 165 3.43 41.20 -6.72
CA ASN A 165 4.00 42.27 -7.55
C ASN A 165 3.02 43.42 -7.85
N TYR A 166 1.70 43.19 -7.80
CA TYR A 166 0.71 44.26 -7.98
C TYR A 166 0.56 45.16 -6.76
N ASN A 167 0.84 44.66 -5.55
CA ASN A 167 0.74 45.45 -4.32
C ASN A 167 1.95 46.36 -4.08
N ASP A 168 3.04 46.17 -4.83
CA ASP A 168 4.22 47.04 -4.82
C ASP A 168 4.09 48.24 -5.81
N LEU A 169 2.98 48.32 -6.57
CA LEU A 169 2.66 49.47 -7.40
C LEU A 169 2.01 50.57 -6.54
N VAL A 170 2.80 51.53 -6.09
CA VAL A 170 2.32 52.79 -5.50
C VAL A 170 1.67 53.61 -6.61
N TYR A 171 0.35 53.65 -6.63
CA TYR A 171 -0.39 54.60 -7.48
C TYR A 171 -0.30 55.99 -6.83
N THR A 172 0.47 56.89 -7.43
CA THR A 172 0.36 58.33 -7.13
C THR A 172 -0.86 58.89 -7.86
N ALA A 173 -1.78 59.47 -7.09
CA ALA A 173 -2.97 60.17 -7.59
C ALA A 173 -2.61 61.45 -8.36
#